data_AF-A0A930P7I4-F1
#
_entry.id   AF-A0A930P7I4-F1
#
_cell.length_a   1.000
_cell.length_b   1.000
_cell.length_c   1.000
_cell.angle_alpha   90.00
_cell.angle_beta   90.00
_cell.angle_gamma   90.00
#
_symmetry.space_group_name_H-M   'P 1'
#
loop_
_entity.id
_entity.type
_entity.pdbx_description
1 polymer ?
#
loop_
_entity_poly.entity_id
_entity_poly.type
_entity_poly.pdbx_seq_one_letter_code
_entity_poly.pdbx_strand_id
1 'polypeptide(L)'
;MIDINDYTSCWVCDNIVDHQEQIGLLHLDFPRCFILIPDNTAFQMECADDFNKEYCQINWLDPSKEISEDEKRAVLDRLWNFLATQERKEEDLAADREIDDFLYGDAL
;
A
#
# COMPACT_ATOMS: atom_id res chain seq x y z
N MET A 1 -15.27 1.85 -18.25
CA MET A 1 -14.05 1.00 -18.28
C MET A 1 -13.28 1.39 -17.04
N ILE A 2 -13.18 0.50 -16.05
CA ILE A 2 -12.42 0.78 -14.82
C ILE A 2 -10.96 0.83 -15.23
N ASP A 3 -10.30 1.95 -14.97
CA ASP A 3 -8.86 2.05 -15.17
C ASP A 3 -8.17 1.22 -14.07
N ILE A 4 -7.46 0.19 -14.50
CA ILE A 4 -6.73 -0.73 -13.62
C ILE A 4 -5.62 -0.03 -12.84
N ASN A 5 -5.22 1.18 -13.25
CA ASN A 5 -4.24 2.03 -12.56
C ASN A 5 -4.87 3.22 -11.83
N ASP A 6 -6.20 3.34 -11.84
CA ASP A 6 -6.86 4.35 -11.01
C ASP A 6 -6.86 3.85 -9.58
N TYR A 7 -6.04 4.47 -8.73
CA TYR A 7 -5.94 4.20 -7.30
C TYR A 7 -6.47 5.36 -6.45
N THR A 8 -7.35 6.21 -6.98
CA THR A 8 -7.91 7.36 -6.25
C THR A 8 -8.64 6.99 -4.95
N SER A 9 -9.11 5.75 -4.84
CA SER A 9 -9.74 5.20 -3.64
C SER A 9 -8.77 4.49 -2.68
N CYS A 10 -7.49 4.41 -3.02
CA CYS A 10 -6.47 3.73 -2.23
C CYS A 10 -5.55 4.75 -1.54
N TRP A 11 -5.22 4.50 -0.28
CA TRP A 11 -4.35 5.36 0.52
C TRP A 11 -3.34 4.54 1.32
N VAL A 12 -2.09 5.02 1.34
CA VAL A 12 -1.08 4.56 2.29
C VAL A 12 -1.24 5.38 3.56
N CYS A 13 -1.30 4.69 4.70
CA CYS A 13 -1.44 5.27 6.03
C CYS A 13 -0.18 4.98 6.82
N ASP A 14 0.76 5.93 6.80
CA ASP A 14 1.96 5.88 7.65
C ASP A 14 1.72 6.59 8.98
N ASN A 15 2.58 6.33 9.97
CA ASN A 15 2.51 6.94 11.31
C ASN A 15 1.20 6.68 12.04
N ILE A 16 0.69 5.44 11.95
CA ILE A 16 -0.52 5.03 12.67
C ILE A 16 -0.27 5.18 14.18
N VAL A 17 -1.15 5.92 14.85
CA VAL A 17 -1.11 6.08 16.31
C VAL A 17 -1.17 4.70 16.98
N ASP A 18 -0.29 4.47 17.96
CA ASP A 18 -0.10 3.19 18.68
C ASP A 18 0.53 2.04 17.86
N HIS A 19 0.86 2.26 16.58
CA HIS A 19 1.46 1.28 15.67
C HIS A 19 2.65 1.89 14.90
N GLN A 20 3.61 2.46 15.63
CA GLN A 20 4.86 2.96 15.03
C GLN A 20 5.55 1.80 14.28
N GLU A 21 6.05 2.09 13.07
CA GLU A 21 6.69 1.13 12.14
C GLU A 21 5.75 0.19 11.36
N GLN A 22 4.43 0.31 11.54
CA GLN A 22 3.43 -0.43 10.75
C GLN A 22 2.88 0.43 9.61
N ILE A 23 2.58 -0.22 8.48
CA ILE A 23 1.91 0.41 7.34
C ILE A 23 0.44 0.02 7.33
N GLY A 24 -0.43 1.00 7.14
CA GLY A 24 -1.83 0.77 6.83
C GLY A 24 -2.13 1.01 5.36
N LEU A 25 -3.04 0.24 4.80
CA LEU A 25 -3.64 0.51 3.50
C LEU A 25 -5.15 0.67 3.63
N LEU A 26 -5.68 1.71 3.01
CA LEU A 26 -7.11 1.99 3.02
C LEU A 26 -7.69 1.84 1.62
N HIS A 27 -8.73 1.03 1.48
CA HIS A 27 -9.56 0.94 0.28
C HIS A 27 -10.93 1.55 0.57
N LEU A 28 -11.22 2.69 -0.06
CA LEU A 28 -12.47 3.44 0.13
C LEU A 28 -13.53 3.17 -0.94
N ASP A 29 -13.20 2.39 -1.97
CA ASP A 29 -14.20 1.87 -2.91
C ASP A 29 -14.79 0.56 -2.38
N PHE A 30 -15.91 0.11 -2.95
CA PHE A 30 -16.57 -1.10 -2.48
C PHE A 30 -15.83 -2.38 -2.94
N PRO A 31 -15.56 -3.33 -2.04
CA PRO A 31 -15.80 -3.29 -0.59
C PRO A 31 -14.73 -2.50 0.17
N ARG A 32 -15.19 -1.71 1.15
CA ARG A 32 -14.33 -0.80 1.91
C ARG A 32 -13.60 -1.55 3.00
N CYS A 33 -12.29 -1.39 3.06
CA CYS A 33 -11.48 -2.03 4.09
C CYS A 33 -10.28 -1.19 4.50
N PHE A 34 -9.84 -1.47 5.72
CA PHE A 34 -8.55 -1.04 6.22
C PHE A 34 -7.69 -2.28 6.45
N ILE A 35 -6.49 -2.29 5.89
CA ILE A 35 -5.53 -3.38 6.02
C ILE A 35 -4.36 -2.86 6.85
N LEU A 36 -4.00 -3.61 7.89
CA LEU A 36 -2.81 -3.35 8.68
C LEU A 36 -1.72 -4.36 8.32
N ILE A 37 -0.54 -3.85 8.00
CA ILE A 37 0.67 -4.61 7.75
C ILE A 37 1.57 -4.45 9.00
N PRO A 38 1.65 -5.48 9.85
CA PRO A 38 2.25 -5.36 11.18
C PRO A 38 3.79 -5.31 11.16
N ASP A 39 4.42 -5.77 10.08
CA ASP A 39 5.88 -5.74 9.92
C ASP A 39 6.23 -5.26 8.51
N ASN A 40 6.66 -4.00 8.42
CA ASN A 40 7.13 -3.42 7.17
C ASN A 40 8.55 -3.88 6.80
N THR A 41 9.34 -4.39 7.75
CA THR A 41 10.68 -4.95 7.45
C THR A 41 10.62 -6.35 6.85
N ALA A 42 9.57 -7.11 7.14
CA ALA A 42 9.22 -8.34 6.43
C ALA A 42 8.65 -8.11 5.03
N PHE A 43 8.43 -6.84 4.66
CA PHE A 43 7.89 -6.41 3.38
C PHE A 43 8.97 -6.29 2.29
N GLN A 44 9.99 -7.15 2.34
CA GLN A 44 10.78 -7.48 1.15
C GLN A 44 9.93 -8.39 0.26
N MET A 45 8.87 -7.79 -0.30
CA MET A 45 7.86 -8.37 -1.19
C MET A 45 8.46 -9.30 -2.27
N GLU A 46 8.64 -10.60 -1.99
CA GLU A 46 8.99 -11.57 -3.03
C GLU A 46 7.74 -12.23 -3.65
N CYS A 47 6.57 -12.19 -2.99
CA CYS A 47 5.37 -12.84 -3.52
C CYS A 47 4.03 -12.20 -3.07
N ALA A 48 3.17 -11.86 -4.04
CA ALA A 48 1.79 -11.42 -3.80
C ALA A 48 0.93 -12.47 -3.08
N ASP A 49 1.32 -13.76 -3.13
CA ASP A 49 0.63 -14.82 -2.38
C ASP A 49 0.79 -14.68 -0.86
N ASP A 50 1.91 -14.13 -0.38
CA ASP A 50 2.17 -14.00 1.07
C ASP A 50 1.33 -12.86 1.67
N PHE A 51 1.16 -11.78 0.90
CA PHE A 51 0.22 -10.70 1.21
C PHE A 51 -1.23 -11.21 1.30
N ASN A 52 -1.60 -12.14 0.42
CA ASN A 52 -2.95 -12.69 0.35
C ASN A 52 -3.28 -13.73 1.44
N LYS A 53 -2.27 -14.36 2.07
CA LYS A 53 -2.49 -15.51 2.96
C LYS A 53 -2.43 -15.21 4.46
N GLU A 54 -1.38 -14.55 4.96
CA GLU A 54 -1.16 -14.50 6.43
C GLU A 54 -0.54 -13.20 6.97
N TYR A 55 -0.04 -12.30 6.12
CA TYR A 55 0.70 -11.12 6.61
C TYR A 55 -0.17 -9.91 6.92
N CYS A 56 -1.39 -9.83 6.41
CA CYS A 56 -2.21 -8.62 6.50
C CYS A 56 -3.47 -8.82 7.37
N GLN A 57 -3.73 -7.88 8.27
CA GLN A 57 -4.95 -7.87 9.08
C GLN A 57 -6.01 -7.01 8.39
N ILE A 58 -7.05 -7.66 7.85
CA ILE A 58 -8.11 -6.98 7.12
C ILE A 58 -9.26 -6.62 8.06
N ASN A 59 -9.57 -5.33 8.12
CA ASN A 59 -10.71 -4.77 8.83
C ASN A 59 -11.74 -4.27 7.80
N TRP A 60 -12.81 -5.04 7.59
CA TRP A 60 -13.91 -4.64 6.71
C TRP A 60 -14.73 -3.52 7.34
N LEU A 61 -14.96 -2.45 6.58
CA LEU A 61 -15.75 -1.30 7.01
C LEU A 61 -17.24 -1.44 6.64
N ASP A 62 -17.60 -2.54 5.97
CA ASP A 62 -18.95 -2.86 5.52
C ASP A 62 -19.53 -4.06 6.31
N PRO A 63 -19.98 -3.88 7.58
CA PRO A 63 -20.36 -4.97 8.47
C PRO A 63 -21.64 -5.73 8.07
N SER A 64 -22.41 -5.19 7.11
CA SER A 64 -23.68 -5.76 6.64
C SER A 64 -23.54 -6.68 5.43
N LYS A 65 -22.32 -6.88 4.92
CA LYS A 65 -22.05 -7.67 3.71
C LYS A 65 -21.03 -8.77 4.00
N GLU A 66 -21.41 -9.99 3.66
CA GLU A 66 -20.45 -11.07 3.48
C GLU A 66 -19.68 -10.79 2.19
N ILE A 67 -18.38 -10.55 2.33
CA ILE A 67 -17.47 -10.37 1.21
C ILE A 67 -17.02 -11.75 0.74
N SER A 68 -17.18 -12.04 -0.55
CA SER A 68 -16.71 -13.30 -1.12
C SER A 68 -15.18 -13.36 -1.15
N GLU A 69 -14.60 -14.56 -1.17
CA GLU A 69 -13.13 -14.71 -1.30
C GLU A 69 -12.60 -14.11 -2.61
N ASP A 70 -13.39 -14.10 -3.68
CA ASP A 70 -13.00 -13.47 -4.95
C ASP A 70 -12.95 -11.94 -4.85
N GLU A 71 -13.94 -11.31 -4.20
CA GLU A 71 -13.94 -9.87 -3.95
C GLU A 71 -12.79 -9.47 -3.02
N LYS A 72 -12.53 -10.28 -1.98
CA LYS A 72 -11.40 -10.08 -1.08
C LYS A 72 -10.07 -10.11 -1.84
N ARG A 73 -9.85 -11.12 -2.68
CA ARG A 73 -8.64 -11.23 -3.52
C ARG A 73 -8.50 -10.04 -4.46
N ALA A 74 -9.58 -9.61 -5.10
CA ALA A 74 -9.54 -8.46 -6.00
C ALA A 74 -9.11 -7.17 -5.29
N VAL A 75 -9.58 -6.94 -4.06
CA VAL A 75 -9.16 -5.80 -3.24
C VAL A 75 -7.70 -5.92 -2.81
N LEU A 76 -7.27 -7.11 -2.36
CA LEU A 76 -5.90 -7.34 -1.95
C LEU A 76 -4.91 -7.15 -3.11
N ASP A 77 -5.18 -7.71 -4.27
CA ASP A 77 -4.35 -7.54 -5.47
C ASP A 77 -4.27 -6.07 -5.90
N ARG A 78 -5.38 -5.33 -5.79
CA ARG A 78 -5.44 -3.90 -6.09
C ARG A 78 -4.61 -3.08 -5.12
N LEU A 79 -4.70 -3.35 -3.81
CA LEU A 79 -3.93 -2.67 -2.77
C LEU A 79 -2.43 -3.02 -2.86
N TRP A 80 -2.11 -4.25 -3.23
CA TRP A 80 -0.74 -4.68 -3.52
C TRP A 80 -0.13 -3.88 -4.68
N ASN A 81 -0.81 -3.84 -5.82
CA ASN A 81 -0.34 -3.10 -6.99
C ASN A 81 -0.22 -1.60 -6.71
N PHE A 82 -1.13 -1.05 -5.90
CA PHE A 82 -1.04 0.32 -5.42
C PHE A 82 0.22 0.57 -4.59
N LEU A 83 0.49 -0.29 -3.61
CA LEU A 83 1.65 -0.16 -2.73
C LEU A 83 2.97 -0.28 -3.50
N ALA A 84 3.10 -1.28 -4.38
CA ALA A 84 4.25 -1.41 -5.27
C ALA A 84 4.44 -0.19 -6.20
N THR A 85 3.35 0.50 -6.56
CA THR A 85 3.41 1.75 -7.33
C THR A 85 3.89 2.92 -6.47
N GLN A 86 3.59 2.95 -5.18
CA GLN A 86 4.10 3.99 -4.27
C GLN A 86 5.59 3.79 -4.00
N GLU A 87 6.04 2.58 -3.72
CA GLU A 87 7.47 2.29 -3.48
C GLU A 87 8.35 2.73 -4.65
N ARG A 88 7.95 2.39 -5.88
CA ARG A 88 8.68 2.84 -7.09
C ARG A 88 8.75 4.37 -7.21
N LYS A 89 7.67 5.07 -6.85
CA LYS A 89 7.67 6.55 -6.87
C LYS A 89 8.60 7.12 -5.81
N GLU A 90 8.68 6.48 -4.64
CA GLU A 90 9.63 6.89 -3.60
C GLU A 90 11.08 6.66 -4.03
N GLU A 91 11.38 5.53 -4.68
CA GLU A 91 12.69 5.26 -5.27
C GLU A 91 13.07 6.29 -6.34
N ASP A 92 12.14 6.60 -7.26
CA ASP A 92 12.34 7.62 -8.30
C ASP A 92 12.62 9.00 -7.66
N LEU A 93 11.83 9.39 -6.65
CA LEU A 93 12.02 10.66 -5.92
C LEU A 93 13.33 10.69 -5.13
N ALA A 94 13.79 9.55 -4.60
CA ALA A 94 15.06 9.46 -3.91
C ALA A 94 16.23 9.62 -4.89
N ALA A 95 16.17 8.97 -6.05
CA ALA A 95 17.16 9.11 -7.11
C ALA A 95 17.23 10.56 -7.62
N ASP A 96 16.08 11.22 -7.83
CA ASP A 96 16.04 12.63 -8.23
C ASP A 96 16.68 13.55 -7.19
N ARG A 97 16.44 13.30 -5.89
CA ARG A 97 17.08 14.06 -4.80
C ARG A 97 18.60 13.86 -4.77
N GLU A 98 19.09 12.63 -4.98
CA GLU A 98 20.52 12.36 -5.06
C GLU A 98 21.19 13.09 -6.24
N ILE A 99 20.50 13.16 -7.39
CA ILE A 99 20.97 13.91 -8.56
C ILE A 99 21.03 15.41 -8.27
N ASP A 100 19.99 15.96 -7.64
CA ASP A 100 19.94 17.38 -7.28
C ASP A 100 21.03 17.74 -6.26
N ASP A 101 21.24 16.91 -5.23
CA ASP A 101 22.32 17.09 -4.26
C ASP A 101 23.71 17.00 -4.93
N PHE A 102 23.90 16.10 -5.91
CA PHE A 102 25.15 16.02 -6.67
C PHE A 102 25.38 17.24 -7.57
N LEU A 103 24.33 17.78 -8.21
CA LEU A 103 24.44 18.90 -9.15
C LEU A 103 24.52 20.27 -8.47
N TYR A 104 23.85 20.44 -7.32
CA TYR A 104 23.66 21.73 -6.68
C TYR A 104 24.06 21.78 -5.20
N GLY A 105 24.41 20.65 -4.58
CA GLY A 105 24.71 20.54 -3.15
C GLY A 105 26.03 21.18 -2.69
N ASP A 106 26.94 21.52 -3.61
CA ASP A 106 28.21 22.19 -3.32
C ASP A 106 28.13 23.73 -3.46
N ALA A 107 26.94 24.30 -3.66
CA ALA A 107 26.72 25.75 -3.78
C ALA A 107 26.38 26.41 -2.42
N LEU A 108 27.23 26.21 -1.40
CA LEU A 108 27.22 27.00 -0.15
C LEU A 108 28.65 27.33 0.31
#